data_AF-A0A3N5SST0-F1
#
_entry.id   AF-A0A3N5SST0-F1
#
_cell.length_a   1.000
_cell.length_b   1.000
_cell.length_c   1.000
_cell.angle_alpha   90.00
_cell.angle_beta   90.00
_cell.angle_gamma   90.00
#
_symmetry.space_group_name_H-M   'P 1'
#
loop_
_entity.id
_entity.type
_entity.pdbx_description
1 polymer ?
#
loop_
_entity_poly.entity_id
_entity_poly.type
_entity_poly.pdbx_seq_one_letter_code
_entity_poly.pdbx_strand_id
1 'polypeptide(L)'
;MGKKYRPPVDVEHYREPLIAILHKVVQLAGLTDDDLIRVLKEHPRDGRGVFGKNDLILAYRTFAGTDGLPPFDPDVFARLRMKPVRTLSGVTPVTVLTKPFPCPGECIFCPNDVRMPKSYLANEPGAQRAEENSFDPYLQTYSRLRTLFETGHPTGKIEMIILGGTWSFYPETYQIWFVKRIFDALHDFGRGIDRTDEVWAALREGSQFHPEHVTDVTIDGTRLEHTYNQVVQSIYRDEMRRSREHAQAITRGLRPRTAIDEFATWDELEATHRENETAACRCVGLVVETRPDHISVDEVQRIRRLGATKVQIGIQSLNDDVLHLNRRGHTVEMT
;
A
#
# COMPACT_ATOMS: atom_id res chain seq x y z
N MET A 1 -13.43 4.14 -12.82
CA MET A 1 -13.59 2.69 -13.07
C MET A 1 -12.20 2.06 -13.01
N GLY A 2 -11.76 1.67 -11.81
CA GLY A 2 -10.44 1.05 -11.60
C GLY A 2 -10.31 -0.21 -12.46
N LYS A 3 -9.14 -0.45 -13.06
CA LYS A 3 -8.88 -1.71 -13.77
C LYS A 3 -8.92 -2.82 -12.73
N LYS A 4 -9.99 -3.63 -12.72
CA LYS A 4 -10.04 -4.88 -11.96
C LYS A 4 -8.75 -5.66 -12.21
N TYR A 5 -8.12 -6.12 -11.14
CA TYR A 5 -6.93 -6.97 -11.19
C TYR A 5 -7.18 -8.12 -12.18
N ARG A 6 -6.35 -8.21 -13.22
CA ARG A 6 -6.40 -9.30 -14.19
C ARG A 6 -5.49 -10.39 -13.63
N PRO A 7 -6.01 -11.61 -13.35
CA PRO A 7 -5.19 -12.68 -12.82
C PRO A 7 -4.03 -12.98 -13.79
N PRO A 8 -2.89 -13.49 -13.27
CA PRO A 8 -1.74 -13.82 -14.09
C PRO A 8 -2.15 -14.79 -15.21
N VAL A 9 -1.52 -14.66 -16.38
CA VAL A 9 -1.74 -15.61 -17.46
C VAL A 9 -1.33 -17.03 -17.01
N ASP A 10 -2.11 -18.03 -17.39
CA ASP A 10 -1.68 -19.43 -17.29
C ASP A 10 -0.55 -19.66 -18.31
N VAL A 11 0.69 -19.58 -17.84
CA VAL A 11 1.87 -19.69 -18.69
C VAL A 11 2.00 -21.06 -19.34
N GLU A 12 1.43 -22.11 -18.74
CA GLU A 12 1.44 -23.47 -19.31
C GLU A 12 0.46 -23.57 -20.47
N HIS A 13 -0.75 -23.03 -20.30
CA HIS A 13 -1.72 -22.97 -21.39
C HIS A 13 -1.20 -22.23 -22.62
N TYR A 14 -0.42 -21.16 -22.41
CA TYR A 14 0.18 -20.36 -23.48
C TYR A 14 1.67 -20.64 -23.70
N ARG A 15 2.16 -21.83 -23.32
CA ARG A 15 3.59 -22.18 -23.37
C ARG A 15 4.22 -21.91 -24.74
N GLU A 16 3.67 -22.48 -25.82
CA GLU A 16 4.23 -22.33 -27.18
C GLU A 16 4.39 -20.87 -27.64
N PRO A 17 3.34 -20.01 -27.65
CA PRO A 17 3.49 -18.63 -28.08
C PRO A 17 4.39 -17.81 -27.15
N LEU A 18 4.36 -18.05 -25.83
CA LEU A 18 5.22 -17.36 -24.88
C LEU A 18 6.70 -17.71 -25.10
N ILE A 19 7.03 -18.99 -25.26
CA ILE A 19 8.38 -19.44 -25.58
C ILE A 19 8.88 -18.82 -26.89
N ALA A 20 8.05 -18.78 -27.93
CA ALA A 20 8.42 -18.18 -29.21
C ALA A 20 8.74 -16.67 -29.09
N ILE A 21 7.96 -15.94 -28.29
CA ILE A 21 8.24 -14.53 -27.97
C ILE A 21 9.56 -14.41 -27.20
N LEU A 22 9.76 -15.22 -26.17
CA LEU A 22 10.94 -15.16 -25.30
C LEU A 22 12.24 -15.47 -26.06
N HIS A 23 12.22 -16.42 -26.99
CA HIS A 23 13.37 -16.71 -27.86
C HIS A 23 13.83 -15.47 -28.64
N LYS A 24 12.88 -14.72 -29.21
CA LYS A 24 13.17 -13.47 -29.92
C LYS A 24 13.66 -12.37 -28.97
N VAL A 25 13.02 -12.23 -27.81
CA VAL A 25 13.39 -11.24 -26.79
C VAL A 25 14.82 -11.46 -26.29
N VAL A 26 15.21 -12.71 -26.04
CA VAL A 26 16.56 -13.05 -25.56
C VAL A 26 17.63 -12.68 -26.60
N GLN A 27 17.37 -12.94 -27.89
CA GLN A 27 18.31 -12.68 -28.99
C GLN A 27 18.48 -11.18 -29.30
N LEU A 28 17.51 -10.33 -28.95
CA LEU A 28 17.55 -8.90 -29.23
C LEU A 28 18.27 -8.13 -28.12
N ALA A 29 19.59 -8.02 -28.19
CA ALA A 29 20.45 -7.30 -27.23
C ALA A 29 19.95 -5.87 -26.89
N GLY A 30 19.41 -5.15 -27.87
CA GLY A 30 18.87 -3.79 -27.74
C GLY A 30 17.36 -3.68 -27.95
N LEU A 31 16.57 -4.59 -27.36
CA LEU A 31 15.11 -4.60 -27.49
C LEU A 31 14.48 -3.24 -27.14
N THR A 32 13.92 -2.56 -28.15
CA THR A 32 13.10 -1.36 -27.95
C THR A 32 11.64 -1.72 -27.66
N ASP A 33 10.85 -0.76 -27.18
CA ASP A 33 9.40 -0.98 -27.00
C ASP A 33 8.71 -1.29 -28.36
N ASP A 34 9.17 -0.69 -29.46
CA ASP A 34 8.65 -0.96 -30.81
C ASP A 34 8.99 -2.36 -31.31
N ASP A 35 10.23 -2.82 -31.08
CA ASP A 35 10.63 -4.19 -31.39
C ASP A 35 9.78 -5.21 -30.62
N LEU A 36 9.55 -4.95 -29.33
CA LEU A 36 8.71 -5.80 -28.50
C LEU A 36 7.27 -5.83 -29.02
N ILE A 37 6.70 -4.69 -29.42
CA ILE A 37 5.35 -4.63 -30.01
C ILE A 37 5.29 -5.46 -31.31
N ARG A 38 6.32 -5.40 -32.15
CA ARG A 38 6.39 -6.22 -33.39
C ARG A 38 6.39 -7.71 -33.06
N VAL A 39 7.27 -8.14 -32.14
CA VAL A 39 7.34 -9.55 -31.70
C VAL A 39 6.01 -10.02 -31.11
N LEU A 40 5.36 -9.20 -30.29
CA LEU A 40 4.06 -9.53 -29.69
C LEU A 40 2.94 -9.70 -30.73
N LYS A 41 2.98 -8.93 -31.84
CA LYS A 41 1.99 -9.03 -32.92
C LYS A 41 2.15 -10.29 -33.76
N GLU A 42 3.36 -10.85 -33.85
CA GLU A 42 3.64 -12.10 -34.56
C GLU A 42 3.12 -13.33 -33.81
N HIS A 43 2.87 -13.19 -32.50
CA HIS A 43 2.41 -14.25 -31.62
C HIS A 43 1.19 -13.79 -30.80
N PRO A 44 0.01 -13.61 -31.45
CA PRO A 44 -1.17 -13.05 -30.80
C PRO A 44 -1.74 -14.00 -29.75
N ARG A 45 -2.23 -13.43 -28.64
CA ARG A 45 -2.94 -14.18 -27.60
C ARG A 45 -4.33 -14.58 -28.11
N ASP A 46 -4.69 -15.87 -28.04
CA ASP A 46 -5.99 -16.40 -28.52
C ASP A 46 -6.34 -15.99 -29.97
N GLY A 47 -5.32 -15.76 -30.81
CA GLY A 47 -5.50 -15.22 -32.18
C GLY A 47 -5.99 -13.77 -32.24
N ARG A 48 -6.21 -13.09 -31.10
CA ARG A 48 -6.65 -11.70 -31.01
C ARG A 48 -6.05 -10.97 -29.80
N GLY A 49 -5.20 -9.97 -30.06
CA GLY A 49 -4.55 -9.16 -29.03
C GLY A 49 -3.13 -9.63 -28.69
N VAL A 50 -2.52 -9.01 -27.67
CA VAL A 50 -1.11 -9.21 -27.32
C VAL A 50 -0.94 -9.60 -25.85
N PHE A 51 0.12 -10.34 -25.56
CA PHE A 51 0.57 -10.58 -24.19
C PHE A 51 1.10 -9.30 -23.55
N GLY A 52 0.84 -9.11 -22.26
CA GLY A 52 1.39 -7.99 -21.50
C GLY A 52 2.83 -8.23 -21.06
N LYS A 53 3.57 -7.17 -20.68
CA LYS A 53 4.91 -7.33 -20.09
C LYS A 53 4.91 -8.23 -18.84
N ASN A 54 3.87 -8.17 -18.01
CA ASN A 54 3.73 -9.05 -16.84
C ASN A 54 3.65 -10.53 -17.22
N ASP A 55 2.94 -10.84 -18.31
CA ASP A 55 2.82 -12.21 -18.84
C ASP A 55 4.20 -12.71 -19.27
N LEU A 56 4.99 -11.87 -19.95
CA LEU A 56 6.36 -12.20 -20.37
C LEU A 56 7.33 -12.35 -19.19
N ILE A 57 7.22 -11.49 -18.17
CA ILE A 57 8.03 -11.56 -16.96
C ILE A 57 7.78 -12.87 -16.21
N LEU A 58 6.51 -13.25 -16.06
CA LEU A 58 6.13 -14.51 -15.44
C LEU A 58 6.63 -15.70 -16.27
N ALA A 59 6.37 -15.70 -17.58
CA ALA A 59 6.82 -16.75 -18.48
C ALA A 59 8.35 -16.90 -18.47
N TYR A 60 9.10 -15.80 -18.47
CA TYR A 60 10.56 -15.84 -18.43
C TYR A 60 11.09 -16.40 -17.11
N ARG A 61 10.45 -16.09 -15.97
CA ARG A 61 10.78 -16.72 -14.68
C ARG A 61 10.54 -18.22 -14.68
N THR A 62 9.47 -18.67 -15.33
CA THR A 62 9.08 -20.09 -15.35
C THR A 62 9.92 -20.91 -16.32
N PHE A 63 10.23 -20.37 -17.51
CA PHE A 63 10.80 -21.14 -18.62
C PHE A 63 12.28 -20.86 -18.90
N ALA A 64 12.93 -19.90 -18.23
CA ALA A 64 14.35 -19.70 -18.43
C ALA A 64 15.15 -20.97 -18.07
N GLY A 65 16.04 -21.40 -18.98
CA GLY A 65 16.78 -22.66 -18.87
C GLY A 65 16.01 -23.91 -19.32
N THR A 66 14.77 -23.78 -19.78
CA THR A 66 13.97 -24.86 -20.37
C THR A 66 13.56 -24.52 -21.81
N ASP A 67 13.01 -25.48 -22.56
CA ASP A 67 12.40 -25.24 -23.88
C ASP A 67 13.35 -24.54 -24.89
N GLY A 68 14.65 -24.80 -24.76
CA GLY A 68 15.72 -24.21 -25.58
C GLY A 68 16.11 -22.78 -25.21
N LEU A 69 15.45 -22.15 -24.23
CA LEU A 69 15.86 -20.86 -23.71
C LEU A 69 17.16 -20.99 -22.91
N PRO A 70 18.07 -20.00 -22.97
CA PRO A 70 19.24 -19.99 -22.10
C PRO A 70 18.82 -19.87 -20.62
N PRO A 71 19.74 -20.19 -19.69
CA PRO A 71 19.53 -19.95 -18.26
C PRO A 71 19.12 -18.50 -17.97
N PHE A 72 18.47 -18.31 -16.81
CA PHE A 72 17.96 -17.00 -16.41
C PHE A 72 19.06 -15.93 -16.46
N ASP A 73 18.80 -14.87 -17.24
CA ASP A 73 19.67 -13.72 -17.40
C ASP A 73 19.00 -12.47 -16.79
N PRO A 74 19.60 -11.87 -15.75
CA PRO A 74 19.11 -10.63 -15.14
C PRO A 74 18.96 -9.47 -16.14
N ASP A 75 19.77 -9.40 -17.20
CA ASP A 75 19.74 -8.30 -18.17
C ASP A 75 18.53 -8.44 -19.10
N VAL A 76 18.20 -9.66 -19.54
CA VAL A 76 16.95 -9.94 -20.25
C VAL A 76 15.75 -9.53 -19.40
N PHE A 77 15.76 -9.92 -18.13
CA PHE A 77 14.69 -9.61 -17.18
C PHE A 77 14.54 -8.09 -16.95
N ALA A 78 15.66 -7.37 -16.85
CA ALA A 78 15.67 -5.92 -16.67
C ALA A 78 15.03 -5.16 -17.85
N ARG A 79 15.18 -5.66 -19.09
CA ARG A 79 14.55 -5.08 -20.29
C ARG A 79 13.03 -5.25 -20.31
N LEU A 80 12.51 -6.34 -19.74
CA LEU A 80 11.08 -6.59 -19.64
C LEU A 80 10.42 -5.81 -18.49
N ARG A 81 11.18 -5.39 -17.47
CA ARG A 81 10.69 -4.65 -16.31
C ARG A 81 10.02 -3.33 -16.70
N MET A 82 8.88 -3.04 -16.08
CA MET A 82 8.21 -1.76 -16.29
C MET A 82 8.74 -0.67 -15.37
N LYS A 83 8.94 0.54 -15.89
CA LYS A 83 9.38 1.74 -15.13
C LYS A 83 10.60 1.45 -14.23
N PRO A 84 11.74 1.03 -14.79
CA PRO A 84 12.90 0.55 -14.04
C PRO A 84 13.48 1.56 -13.03
N VAL A 85 13.31 2.87 -13.31
CA VAL A 85 13.73 3.97 -12.43
C VAL A 85 13.18 3.88 -11.00
N ARG A 86 12.06 3.16 -10.78
CA ARG A 86 11.41 3.03 -9.46
C ARG A 86 12.21 2.24 -8.44
N THR A 87 13.10 1.35 -8.89
CA THR A 87 13.81 0.40 -8.02
C THR A 87 15.28 0.31 -8.39
N LEU A 88 15.83 1.40 -8.93
CA LEU A 88 17.22 1.46 -9.41
C LEU A 88 18.23 1.33 -8.26
N SER A 89 17.86 1.80 -7.07
CA SER A 89 18.61 1.63 -5.82
C SER A 89 18.59 0.19 -5.27
N GLY A 90 17.82 -0.71 -5.89
CA GLY A 90 17.57 -2.06 -5.36
C GLY A 90 16.61 -2.11 -4.16
N VAL A 91 16.05 -0.96 -3.76
CA VAL A 91 15.00 -0.86 -2.74
C VAL A 91 13.68 -0.54 -3.43
N THR A 92 12.62 -1.23 -3.04
CA THR A 92 11.30 -1.12 -3.65
C THR A 92 10.36 -0.35 -2.73
N PRO A 93 9.89 0.85 -3.14
CA PRO A 93 8.98 1.64 -2.32
C PRO A 93 7.56 1.09 -2.39
N VAL A 94 6.97 0.84 -1.22
CA VAL A 94 5.59 0.38 -1.04
C VAL A 94 4.85 1.41 -0.20
N THR A 95 3.88 2.07 -0.84
CA THR A 95 3.06 3.11 -0.22
C THR A 95 1.71 2.56 0.19
N VAL A 96 1.33 2.81 1.44
CA VAL A 96 0.02 2.48 2.02
C VAL A 96 -0.59 3.75 2.65
N LEU A 97 -1.91 3.84 2.67
CA LEU A 97 -2.63 4.95 3.32
C LEU A 97 -3.40 4.43 4.53
N THR A 98 -3.41 5.22 5.61
CA THR A 98 -4.29 4.99 6.74
C THR A 98 -5.76 5.29 6.38
N LYS A 99 -6.69 4.73 7.16
CA LYS A 99 -8.11 5.03 7.01
C LYS A 99 -8.43 6.50 7.31
N PRO A 100 -9.51 7.09 6.78
CA PRO A 100 -9.93 8.43 7.17
C PRO A 100 -10.05 8.60 8.70
N PHE A 101 -9.53 9.70 9.23
CA PHE A 101 -9.53 9.99 10.67
C PHE A 101 -9.62 11.49 10.92
N PRO A 102 -10.30 11.95 11.99
CA PRO A 102 -10.38 13.36 12.34
C PRO A 102 -8.99 13.99 12.48
N CYS A 103 -8.83 15.18 11.93
CA CYS A 103 -7.59 15.95 12.00
C CYS A 103 -7.83 17.17 12.90
N PRO A 104 -6.94 17.51 13.84
CA PRO A 104 -7.14 18.68 14.69
C PRO A 104 -7.03 20.02 13.92
N GLY A 105 -6.45 20.01 12.70
CA GLY A 105 -6.22 21.25 11.95
C GLY A 105 -7.41 21.68 11.10
N GLU A 106 -7.49 22.98 10.87
CA GLU A 106 -8.53 23.66 10.09
C GLU A 106 -7.98 24.23 8.77
N CYS A 107 -6.91 23.62 8.24
CA CYS A 107 -6.17 24.12 7.09
C CYS A 107 -7.09 24.35 5.87
N ILE A 108 -7.13 25.57 5.36
CA ILE A 108 -8.05 25.98 4.29
C ILE A 108 -7.76 25.31 2.94
N PHE A 109 -6.53 24.83 2.74
CA PHE A 109 -6.10 24.15 1.52
C PHE A 109 -6.25 22.62 1.60
N CYS A 110 -6.54 22.07 2.78
CA CYS A 110 -6.76 20.64 2.90
C CYS A 110 -8.10 20.26 2.23
N PRO A 111 -8.11 19.24 1.35
CA PRO A 111 -9.35 18.75 0.78
C PRO A 111 -10.26 18.18 1.88
N ASN A 112 -11.56 18.21 1.59
CA ASN A 112 -12.63 17.71 2.47
C ASN A 112 -13.30 16.44 1.90
N ASP A 113 -12.54 15.61 1.17
CA ASP A 113 -13.03 14.30 0.71
C ASP A 113 -13.08 13.32 1.89
N VAL A 114 -14.29 13.05 2.40
CA VAL A 114 -14.51 12.18 3.59
C VAL A 114 -14.20 10.71 3.35
N ARG A 115 -14.05 10.30 2.08
CA ARG A 115 -13.62 8.94 1.72
C ARG A 115 -12.13 8.74 1.95
N MET A 116 -11.37 9.82 2.07
CA MET A 116 -9.92 9.80 2.13
C MET A 116 -9.37 10.39 3.44
N PRO A 117 -8.16 9.96 3.86
CA PRO A 117 -7.44 10.64 4.92
C PRO A 117 -7.13 12.08 4.52
N LYS A 118 -6.88 12.94 5.51
CA LYS A 118 -6.63 14.36 5.25
C LYS A 118 -5.44 14.57 4.31
N SER A 119 -5.58 15.56 3.43
CA SER A 119 -4.63 15.93 2.37
C SER A 119 -4.68 15.07 1.10
N TYR A 120 -5.43 13.97 1.08
CA TYR A 120 -5.52 13.07 -0.06
C TYR A 120 -6.87 13.18 -0.78
N LEU A 121 -6.89 12.87 -2.07
CA LEU A 121 -8.08 12.92 -2.93
C LEU A 121 -8.37 11.55 -3.55
N ALA A 122 -9.65 11.17 -3.63
CA ALA A 122 -10.05 9.84 -4.13
C ALA A 122 -9.70 9.58 -5.61
N ASN A 123 -9.32 10.61 -6.36
CA ASN A 123 -8.87 10.47 -7.75
C ASN A 123 -7.35 10.22 -7.87
N GLU A 124 -6.60 10.26 -6.77
CA GLU A 124 -5.17 9.99 -6.77
C GLU A 124 -4.90 8.48 -6.85
N PRO A 125 -3.94 8.02 -7.69
CA PRO A 125 -3.72 6.59 -7.86
C PRO A 125 -3.35 5.83 -6.58
N GLY A 126 -2.70 6.49 -5.60
CA GLY A 126 -2.40 5.91 -4.30
C GLY A 126 -3.63 5.75 -3.42
N ALA A 127 -4.44 6.80 -3.38
CA ALA A 127 -5.72 6.86 -2.67
C ALA A 127 -6.73 5.83 -3.19
N GLN A 128 -6.89 5.74 -4.52
CA GLN A 128 -7.76 4.74 -5.15
C GLN A 128 -7.39 3.32 -4.75
N ARG A 129 -6.09 2.99 -4.75
CA ARG A 129 -5.64 1.65 -4.33
C ARG A 129 -5.91 1.39 -2.86
N ALA A 130 -5.78 2.40 -2.00
CA ALA A 130 -6.07 2.25 -0.58
C ALA A 130 -7.56 2.00 -0.35
N GLU A 131 -8.42 2.76 -1.02
CA GLU A 131 -9.88 2.61 -1.00
C GLU A 131 -10.32 1.24 -1.55
N GLU A 132 -9.74 0.80 -2.66
CA GLU A 132 -9.98 -0.54 -3.24
C GLU A 132 -9.60 -1.68 -2.28
N ASN A 133 -8.72 -1.44 -1.31
CA ASN A 133 -8.33 -2.38 -0.26
C ASN A 133 -8.94 -2.04 1.11
N SER A 134 -9.98 -1.19 1.15
CA SER A 134 -10.67 -0.76 2.37
C SER A 134 -9.74 -0.19 3.46
N PHE A 135 -8.63 0.42 3.04
CA PHE A 135 -7.57 0.93 3.91
C PHE A 135 -6.94 -0.14 4.84
N ASP A 136 -7.12 -1.44 4.55
CA ASP A 136 -6.50 -2.51 5.32
C ASP A 136 -4.98 -2.58 5.00
N PRO A 137 -4.10 -2.50 6.00
CA PRO A 137 -2.65 -2.48 5.82
C PRO A 137 -2.09 -3.75 5.17
N TYR A 138 -2.67 -4.92 5.46
CA TYR A 138 -2.22 -6.18 4.88
C TYR A 138 -2.60 -6.25 3.41
N LEU A 139 -3.87 -5.97 3.07
CA LEU A 139 -4.36 -6.00 1.69
C LEU A 139 -3.62 -4.98 0.80
N GLN A 140 -3.43 -3.76 1.29
CA GLN A 140 -2.66 -2.72 0.58
C GLN A 140 -1.22 -3.17 0.31
N THR A 141 -0.54 -3.70 1.33
CA THR A 141 0.86 -4.15 1.22
C THR A 141 0.98 -5.33 0.26
N TYR A 142 0.16 -6.37 0.46
CA TYR A 142 0.22 -7.60 -0.32
C TYR A 142 -0.10 -7.36 -1.80
N SER A 143 -1.20 -6.65 -2.09
CA SER A 143 -1.59 -6.33 -3.47
C SER A 143 -0.54 -5.46 -4.19
N ARG A 144 0.10 -4.54 -3.45
CA ARG A 144 1.17 -3.69 -3.98
C ARG A 144 2.43 -4.48 -4.28
N LEU A 145 2.86 -5.37 -3.38
CA LEU A 145 3.98 -6.27 -3.59
C LEU A 145 3.74 -7.20 -4.78
N ARG A 146 2.56 -7.80 -4.87
CA ARG A 146 2.16 -8.66 -6.01
C ARG A 146 2.29 -7.90 -7.33
N THR A 147 1.73 -6.69 -7.40
CA THR A 147 1.85 -5.84 -8.58
C THR A 147 3.33 -5.54 -8.92
N LEU A 148 4.15 -5.19 -7.93
CA LEU A 148 5.56 -4.87 -8.15
C LEU A 148 6.35 -6.10 -8.62
N PHE A 149 6.09 -7.26 -8.02
CA PHE A 149 6.71 -8.53 -8.39
C PHE A 149 6.36 -8.96 -9.81
N GLU A 150 5.08 -8.89 -10.19
CA GLU A 150 4.57 -9.22 -11.54
C GLU A 150 5.12 -8.27 -12.61
N THR A 151 5.41 -7.03 -12.24
CA THR A 151 5.97 -6.00 -13.13
C THR A 151 7.50 -5.99 -13.15
N GLY A 152 8.12 -6.97 -12.48
CA GLY A 152 9.55 -7.27 -12.54
C GLY A 152 10.40 -6.54 -11.51
N HIS A 153 9.81 -5.84 -10.55
CA HIS A 153 10.56 -5.19 -9.49
C HIS A 153 11.03 -6.20 -8.44
N PRO A 154 12.23 -6.00 -7.84
CA PRO A 154 12.70 -6.82 -6.74
C PRO A 154 11.82 -6.62 -5.51
N THR A 155 11.59 -7.66 -4.72
CA THR A 155 10.80 -7.58 -3.48
C THR A 155 11.62 -7.94 -2.24
N GLY A 156 12.94 -8.12 -2.37
CA GLY A 156 13.79 -8.51 -1.26
C GLY A 156 14.07 -7.41 -0.23
N LYS A 157 13.99 -6.14 -0.65
CA LYS A 157 14.23 -4.95 0.18
C LYS A 157 13.14 -3.93 -0.10
N ILE A 158 12.35 -3.60 0.93
CA ILE A 158 11.16 -2.76 0.84
C ILE A 158 11.35 -1.52 1.71
N GLU A 159 11.05 -0.34 1.16
CA GLU A 159 10.83 0.88 1.95
C GLU A 159 9.32 1.09 2.06
N MET A 160 8.78 0.93 3.27
CA MET A 160 7.37 1.17 3.55
C MET A 160 7.12 2.66 3.75
N ILE A 161 6.09 3.19 3.11
CA ILE A 161 5.70 4.61 3.22
C ILE A 161 4.24 4.67 3.65
N ILE A 162 4.01 5.12 4.88
CA ILE A 162 2.68 5.27 5.48
C ILE A 162 2.23 6.72 5.32
N LEU A 163 1.20 6.91 4.51
CA LEU A 163 0.59 8.19 4.20
C LEU A 163 -0.73 8.38 4.96
N GLY A 164 -1.11 9.63 5.21
CA GLY A 164 -2.37 9.96 5.89
C GLY A 164 -2.36 11.30 6.64
N GLY A 165 -1.19 11.96 6.73
CA GLY A 165 -1.04 13.34 7.22
C GLY A 165 -1.25 13.56 8.72
N THR A 166 -1.84 12.61 9.44
CA THR A 166 -2.18 12.72 10.88
C THR A 166 -1.80 11.47 11.67
N TRP A 167 -0.71 10.78 11.31
CA TRP A 167 -0.29 9.51 11.94
C TRP A 167 -0.34 9.55 13.47
N SER A 168 0.18 10.61 14.08
CA SER A 168 0.29 10.75 15.53
C SER A 168 -1.05 10.94 16.27
N PHE A 169 -2.17 11.14 15.55
CA PHE A 169 -3.51 11.32 16.14
C PHE A 169 -4.32 10.02 16.23
N TYR A 170 -3.86 8.95 15.58
CA TYR A 170 -4.53 7.65 15.67
C TYR A 170 -4.30 7.02 17.06
N PRO A 171 -5.23 6.19 17.55
CA PRO A 171 -5.02 5.41 18.77
C PRO A 171 -3.75 4.56 18.67
N GLU A 172 -3.01 4.43 19.77
CA GLU A 172 -1.77 3.63 19.82
C GLU A 172 -2.01 2.18 19.36
N THR A 173 -3.10 1.56 19.77
CA THR A 173 -3.45 0.18 19.35
C THR A 173 -3.63 0.07 17.84
N TYR A 174 -4.18 1.09 17.19
CA TYR A 174 -4.31 1.16 15.74
C TYR A 174 -2.94 1.30 15.07
N GLN A 175 -2.08 2.18 15.57
CA GLN A 175 -0.73 2.39 15.02
C GLN A 175 0.10 1.09 15.06
N ILE A 176 0.12 0.41 16.22
CA ILE A 176 0.84 -0.85 16.40
C ILE A 176 0.26 -1.93 15.49
N TRP A 177 -1.07 -2.09 15.47
CA TRP A 177 -1.74 -3.05 14.60
C TRP A 177 -1.44 -2.78 13.13
N PHE A 178 -1.52 -1.53 12.69
CA PHE A 178 -1.34 -1.15 11.30
C PHE A 178 0.06 -1.51 10.81
N VAL A 179 1.09 -1.16 11.60
CA VAL A 179 2.47 -1.53 11.29
C VAL A 179 2.65 -3.04 11.33
N LYS A 180 2.17 -3.74 12.37
CA LYS A 180 2.27 -5.19 12.46
C LYS A 180 1.67 -5.88 11.23
N ARG A 181 0.49 -5.47 10.78
CA ARG A 181 -0.19 -6.05 9.61
C ARG A 181 0.55 -5.80 8.29
N ILE A 182 1.27 -4.69 8.15
CA ILE A 182 2.20 -4.47 7.03
C ILE A 182 3.26 -5.59 7.04
N PHE A 183 3.92 -5.80 8.18
CA PHE A 183 4.96 -6.82 8.29
C PHE A 183 4.41 -8.24 8.09
N ASP A 184 3.22 -8.56 8.61
CA ASP A 184 2.54 -9.83 8.35
C ASP A 184 2.42 -10.06 6.82
N ALA A 185 2.04 -9.04 6.06
CA ALA A 185 1.96 -9.13 4.60
C ALA A 185 3.33 -9.28 3.93
N LEU A 186 4.38 -8.63 4.44
CA LEU A 186 5.75 -8.83 3.95
C LEU A 186 6.19 -10.28 4.15
N HIS A 187 5.95 -10.84 5.34
CA HIS A 187 6.33 -12.20 5.69
C HIS A 187 5.57 -13.23 4.85
N ASP A 188 4.24 -13.10 4.77
CA ASP A 188 3.39 -14.00 4.00
C ASP A 188 3.74 -13.95 2.51
N PHE A 189 3.94 -12.76 1.94
CA PHE A 189 4.40 -12.61 0.56
C PHE A 189 5.78 -13.26 0.34
N GLY A 190 6.72 -13.07 1.28
CA GLY A 190 8.04 -13.69 1.23
C GLY A 190 8.02 -15.23 1.33
N ARG A 191 6.98 -15.79 1.95
CA ARG A 191 6.74 -17.25 2.05
C ARG A 191 5.88 -17.80 0.90
N GLY A 192 5.36 -16.94 0.02
CA GLY A 192 4.41 -17.34 -1.03
C GLY A 192 3.02 -17.71 -0.49
N ILE A 193 2.64 -17.19 0.67
CA ILE A 193 1.34 -17.42 1.30
C ILE A 193 0.41 -16.25 0.95
N ASP A 194 -0.70 -16.51 0.25
CA ASP A 194 -1.71 -15.49 -0.04
C ASP A 194 -2.93 -15.66 0.88
N ARG A 195 -3.12 -14.72 1.81
CA ARG A 195 -4.27 -14.66 2.73
C ARG A 195 -5.24 -13.54 2.40
N THR A 196 -5.15 -12.92 1.20
CA THR A 196 -6.03 -11.78 0.89
C THR A 196 -7.51 -12.17 0.95
N ASP A 197 -7.87 -13.38 0.54
CA ASP A 197 -9.26 -13.86 0.56
C ASP A 197 -9.79 -14.04 2.00
N GLU A 198 -8.96 -14.54 2.92
CA GLU A 198 -9.30 -14.65 4.35
C GLU A 198 -9.56 -13.27 4.96
N VAL A 199 -8.70 -12.29 4.65
CA VAL A 199 -8.85 -10.92 5.16
C VAL A 199 -10.10 -10.25 4.57
N TRP A 200 -10.38 -10.45 3.28
CA TRP A 200 -11.61 -9.97 2.65
C TRP A 200 -12.87 -10.60 3.27
N ALA A 201 -12.86 -11.91 3.54
CA ALA A 201 -13.96 -12.58 4.22
C ALA A 201 -14.21 -11.97 5.60
N ALA A 202 -13.15 -11.76 6.39
CA ALA A 202 -13.25 -11.11 7.69
C ALA A 202 -13.78 -9.67 7.59
N LEU A 203 -13.34 -8.88 6.59
CA LEU A 203 -13.85 -7.53 6.36
C LEU A 203 -15.34 -7.52 6.01
N ARG A 204 -15.81 -8.47 5.18
CA ARG A 204 -17.25 -8.59 4.85
C ARG A 204 -18.10 -8.91 6.07
N GLU A 205 -17.62 -9.79 6.94
CA GLU A 205 -18.35 -10.19 8.15
C GLU A 205 -18.32 -9.13 9.24
N GLY A 206 -17.21 -8.40 9.38
CA GLY A 206 -16.94 -7.58 10.55
C GLY A 206 -16.85 -6.07 10.33
N SER A 207 -16.56 -5.59 9.12
CA SER A 207 -16.33 -4.17 8.86
C SER A 207 -17.60 -3.44 8.41
N GLN A 208 -17.92 -2.35 9.12
CA GLN A 208 -18.95 -1.40 8.69
C GLN A 208 -18.50 -0.55 7.49
N PHE A 209 -17.20 -0.57 7.16
CA PHE A 209 -16.59 0.17 6.05
C PHE A 209 -16.24 -0.70 4.86
N HIS A 210 -16.77 -1.93 4.78
CA HIS A 210 -16.69 -2.70 3.54
C HIS A 210 -17.30 -1.87 2.39
N PRO A 211 -16.75 -1.88 1.16
CA PRO A 211 -17.27 -1.05 0.07
C PRO A 211 -18.74 -1.34 -0.27
N GLU A 212 -19.24 -2.53 0.08
CA GLU A 212 -20.65 -2.92 -0.05
C GLU A 212 -21.55 -2.38 1.09
N HIS A 213 -20.95 -1.92 2.20
CA HIS A 213 -21.62 -1.36 3.39
C HIS A 213 -21.46 0.16 3.51
N VAL A 214 -20.46 0.76 2.83
CA VAL A 214 -20.31 2.22 2.71
C VAL A 214 -21.47 2.73 1.88
N THR A 215 -22.52 3.17 2.58
CA THR A 215 -23.60 3.96 2.03
C THR A 215 -22.99 5.18 1.34
N ASP A 216 -23.42 5.47 0.12
CA ASP A 216 -23.06 6.65 -0.67
C ASP A 216 -23.28 7.94 0.13
N VAL A 217 -22.35 8.30 1.01
CA VAL A 217 -22.30 9.65 1.57
C VAL A 217 -21.67 10.53 0.51
N THR A 218 -22.46 10.82 -0.52
CA THR A 218 -22.13 11.84 -1.50
C THR A 218 -22.31 13.18 -0.81
N ILE A 219 -21.24 13.68 -0.18
CA ILE A 219 -21.26 15.04 0.35
C ILE A 219 -21.12 15.97 -0.84
N ASP A 220 -22.21 16.68 -1.14
CA ASP A 220 -22.19 17.79 -2.07
C ASP A 220 -21.28 18.89 -1.52
N GLY A 221 -20.08 19.02 -2.07
CA GLY A 221 -19.09 20.03 -1.68
C GLY A 221 -19.56 21.47 -1.88
N THR A 222 -20.73 21.69 -2.50
CA THR A 222 -21.35 23.02 -2.63
C THR A 222 -22.24 23.39 -1.43
N ARG A 223 -22.58 22.43 -0.55
CA ARG A 223 -23.42 22.65 0.64
C ARG A 223 -22.61 22.38 1.91
N LEU A 224 -21.83 23.40 2.31
CA LEU A 224 -21.01 23.43 3.53
C LEU A 224 -21.86 23.57 4.81
N GLU A 225 -22.81 22.67 5.06
CA GLU A 225 -23.57 22.66 6.32
C GLU A 225 -22.73 22.03 7.47
N HIS A 226 -21.76 21.17 7.14
CA HIS A 226 -20.89 20.48 8.09
C HIS A 226 -19.42 20.44 7.66
N THR A 227 -18.50 20.55 8.62
CA THR A 227 -17.05 20.42 8.42
C THR A 227 -16.64 18.95 8.21
N TYR A 228 -15.49 18.69 7.57
CA TYR A 228 -14.95 17.34 7.42
C TYR A 228 -14.88 16.58 8.75
N ASN A 229 -14.40 17.22 9.82
CA ASN A 229 -14.28 16.57 11.12
C ASN A 229 -15.66 16.20 11.67
N GLN A 230 -16.69 17.03 11.48
CA GLN A 230 -18.05 16.69 11.91
C GLN A 230 -18.58 15.47 11.16
N VAL A 231 -18.33 15.36 9.85
CA VAL A 231 -18.83 14.25 9.05
C VAL A 231 -18.01 12.97 9.25
N VAL A 232 -16.68 13.06 9.31
CA VAL A 232 -15.83 11.91 9.65
C VAL A 232 -16.13 11.46 11.08
N GLN A 233 -16.34 12.37 12.03
CA GLN A 233 -16.79 11.95 13.36
C GLN A 233 -18.19 11.33 13.31
N SER A 234 -19.15 11.81 12.53
CA SER A 234 -20.47 11.16 12.49
C SER A 234 -20.41 9.77 11.86
N ILE A 235 -19.57 9.58 10.84
CA ILE A 235 -19.40 8.30 10.13
C ILE A 235 -18.58 7.31 10.96
N TYR A 236 -17.49 7.77 11.59
CA TYR A 236 -16.52 6.91 12.26
C TYR A 236 -16.66 6.86 13.78
N ARG A 237 -17.53 7.64 14.43
CA ARG A 237 -17.70 7.62 15.90
C ARG A 237 -18.09 6.24 16.41
N ASP A 238 -19.03 5.59 15.75
CA ASP A 238 -19.53 4.28 16.17
C ASP A 238 -18.46 3.21 15.96
N GLU A 239 -17.75 3.21 14.82
CA GLU A 239 -16.63 2.30 14.63
C GLU A 239 -15.47 2.59 15.59
N MET A 240 -15.12 3.84 15.85
CA MET A 240 -14.06 4.18 16.81
C MET A 240 -14.40 3.71 18.21
N ARG A 241 -15.66 3.86 18.62
CA ARG A 241 -16.15 3.35 19.89
C ARG A 241 -16.07 1.83 19.92
N ARG A 242 -16.57 1.17 18.87
CA ARG A 242 -16.54 -0.28 18.71
C ARG A 242 -15.11 -0.83 18.73
N SER A 243 -14.19 -0.22 17.99
CA SER A 243 -12.76 -0.56 17.94
C SER A 243 -12.12 -0.48 19.33
N ARG A 244 -12.42 0.57 20.12
CA ARG A 244 -11.97 0.68 21.52
C ARG A 244 -12.57 -0.40 22.43
N GLU A 245 -13.87 -0.64 22.34
CA GLU A 245 -14.56 -1.67 23.14
C GLU A 245 -14.03 -3.07 22.78
N HIS A 246 -13.80 -3.34 21.51
CA HIS A 246 -13.19 -4.57 21.01
C HIS A 246 -11.76 -4.73 21.53
N ALA A 247 -10.92 -3.71 21.42
CA ALA A 247 -9.56 -3.72 21.97
C ALA A 247 -9.56 -4.04 23.47
N GLN A 248 -10.46 -3.43 24.25
CA GLN A 248 -10.60 -3.72 25.67
C GLN A 248 -11.08 -5.16 25.94
N ALA A 249 -12.06 -5.66 25.17
CA ALA A 249 -12.56 -7.02 25.29
C ALA A 249 -11.48 -8.06 24.96
N ILE A 250 -10.71 -7.83 23.90
CA ILE A 250 -9.57 -8.68 23.50
C ILE A 250 -8.50 -8.67 24.61
N THR A 251 -8.14 -7.49 25.11
CA THR A 251 -7.17 -7.35 26.21
C THR A 251 -7.59 -8.12 27.46
N ARG A 252 -8.90 -8.17 27.75
CA ARG A 252 -9.48 -8.90 28.90
C ARG A 252 -9.73 -10.39 28.62
N GLY A 253 -9.42 -10.89 27.42
CA GLY A 253 -9.68 -12.28 27.03
C GLY A 253 -11.16 -12.61 26.85
N LEU A 254 -12.04 -11.60 26.72
CA LEU A 254 -13.49 -11.76 26.61
C LEU A 254 -13.94 -12.05 25.17
N ARG A 255 -13.06 -11.85 24.19
CA ARG A 255 -13.33 -12.05 22.76
C ARG A 255 -12.07 -12.50 22.03
N PRO A 256 -12.15 -13.49 21.12
CA PRO A 256 -11.01 -13.85 20.26
C PRO A 256 -10.72 -12.73 19.26
N ARG A 257 -9.43 -12.49 18.99
CA ARG A 257 -8.98 -11.50 18.00
C ARG A 257 -9.10 -12.07 16.57
N THR A 258 -9.58 -11.24 15.65
CA THR A 258 -9.60 -11.49 14.20
C THR A 258 -8.53 -10.66 13.48
N ALA A 259 -8.29 -10.93 12.20
CA ALA A 259 -7.28 -10.21 11.40
C ALA A 259 -7.59 -8.72 11.20
N ILE A 260 -8.86 -8.32 11.34
CA ILE A 260 -9.35 -6.95 11.10
C ILE A 260 -9.56 -6.16 12.40
N ASP A 261 -9.40 -6.78 13.57
CA ASP A 261 -9.49 -6.07 14.83
C ASP A 261 -8.26 -5.19 15.00
N GLU A 262 -8.46 -3.87 15.10
CA GLU A 262 -7.43 -2.81 15.13
C GLU A 262 -6.66 -2.77 16.46
N PHE A 263 -6.09 -3.92 16.83
CA PHE A 263 -5.42 -4.16 18.10
C PHE A 263 -4.23 -5.12 17.94
N ALA A 264 -3.07 -4.65 18.37
CA ALA A 264 -1.87 -5.44 18.59
C ALA A 264 -1.09 -4.87 19.77
N THR A 265 -0.27 -5.70 20.40
CA THR A 265 0.62 -5.27 21.48
C THR A 265 2.02 -4.95 20.97
N TRP A 266 2.79 -4.21 21.78
CA TRP A 266 4.19 -3.96 21.48
C TRP A 266 5.02 -5.24 21.39
N ASP A 267 4.79 -6.21 22.27
CA ASP A 267 5.53 -7.48 22.25
C ASP A 267 5.31 -8.24 20.94
N GLU A 268 4.07 -8.20 20.41
CA GLU A 268 3.75 -8.80 19.12
C GLU A 268 4.44 -8.07 17.97
N LEU A 269 4.41 -6.74 17.96
CA LEU A 269 5.09 -5.95 16.93
C LEU A 269 6.62 -6.16 16.99
N GLU A 270 7.21 -6.18 18.17
CA GLU A 270 8.64 -6.43 18.36
C GLU A 270 9.04 -7.84 17.93
N ALA A 271 8.22 -8.85 18.18
CA ALA A 271 8.43 -10.19 17.65
C ALA A 271 8.40 -10.20 16.10
N THR A 272 7.42 -9.51 15.52
CA THR A 272 7.29 -9.34 14.06
C THR A 272 8.50 -8.60 13.45
N HIS A 273 9.05 -7.58 14.13
CA HIS A 273 10.29 -6.93 13.72
C HIS A 273 11.46 -7.92 13.68
N ARG A 274 11.66 -8.71 14.74
CA ARG A 274 12.75 -9.72 14.82
C ARG A 274 12.64 -10.75 13.71
N GLU A 275 11.44 -11.23 13.41
CA GLU A 275 11.21 -12.14 12.29
C GLU A 275 11.57 -11.49 10.94
N ASN A 276 11.28 -10.20 10.77
CA ASN A 276 11.55 -9.49 9.52
C ASN A 276 13.04 -9.26 9.23
N GLU A 277 13.90 -9.27 10.25
CA GLU A 277 15.36 -9.10 10.08
C GLU A 277 15.96 -10.10 9.08
N THR A 278 15.43 -11.33 9.05
CA THR A 278 15.89 -12.42 8.18
C THR A 278 14.86 -12.85 7.13
N ALA A 279 13.74 -12.14 7.00
CA ALA A 279 12.68 -12.51 6.06
C ALA A 279 13.14 -12.40 4.58
N ALA A 280 12.44 -13.08 3.68
CA ALA A 280 12.72 -12.96 2.24
C ALA A 280 12.34 -11.56 1.70
N CYS A 281 11.26 -10.97 2.24
CA CYS A 281 10.79 -9.62 1.94
C CYS A 281 11.04 -8.73 3.17
N ARG A 282 12.14 -7.95 3.16
CA ARG A 282 12.60 -7.20 4.33
C ARG A 282 12.21 -5.73 4.25
N CYS A 283 11.66 -5.20 5.33
CA CYS A 283 11.50 -3.78 5.55
C CYS A 283 12.87 -3.18 5.90
N VAL A 284 13.47 -2.46 4.96
CA VAL A 284 14.77 -1.78 5.17
C VAL A 284 14.61 -0.31 5.54
N GLY A 285 13.37 0.19 5.49
CA GLY A 285 13.02 1.53 5.93
C GLY A 285 11.51 1.65 6.07
N LEU A 286 11.08 2.43 7.06
CA LEU A 286 9.68 2.74 7.28
C LEU A 286 9.53 4.24 7.48
N VAL A 287 8.61 4.81 6.72
CA VAL A 287 8.35 6.25 6.67
C VAL A 287 6.95 6.50 7.21
N VAL A 288 6.82 7.47 8.10
CA VAL A 288 5.52 7.98 8.56
C VAL A 288 5.38 9.46 8.23
N GLU A 289 4.18 9.86 7.81
CA GLU A 289 3.81 11.26 7.65
C GLU A 289 3.03 11.76 8.86
N THR A 290 3.45 12.88 9.43
CA THR A 290 2.73 13.51 10.54
C THR A 290 2.86 15.03 10.53
N ARG A 291 2.19 15.66 11.49
CA ARG A 291 2.18 17.10 11.67
C ARG A 291 3.27 17.54 12.65
N PRO A 292 3.82 18.75 12.50
CA PRO A 292 4.85 19.28 13.42
C PRO A 292 4.32 19.48 14.84
N ASP A 293 3.05 19.83 15.00
CA ASP A 293 2.39 20.12 16.29
C ASP A 293 2.21 18.90 17.22
N HIS A 294 2.66 17.70 16.82
CA HIS A 294 2.57 16.50 17.66
C HIS A 294 3.84 15.67 17.74
N ILE A 295 5.01 16.24 17.43
CA ILE A 295 6.32 15.57 17.55
C ILE A 295 6.95 15.87 18.92
N SER A 296 6.39 15.28 19.99
CA SER A 296 7.03 15.31 21.31
C SER A 296 8.16 14.28 21.42
N VAL A 297 8.99 14.36 22.47
CA VAL A 297 10.04 13.35 22.73
C VAL A 297 9.44 11.94 22.85
N ASP A 298 8.32 11.80 23.54
CA ASP A 298 7.62 10.53 23.71
C ASP A 298 7.06 10.01 22.38
N GLU A 299 6.53 10.90 21.53
CA GLU A 299 6.05 10.51 20.20
C GLU A 299 7.21 10.09 19.29
N VAL A 300 8.36 10.77 19.34
CA VAL A 300 9.56 10.35 18.61
C VAL A 300 10.02 8.97 19.07
N GLN A 301 10.05 8.71 20.38
CA GLN A 301 10.38 7.39 20.92
C GLN A 301 9.39 6.33 20.43
N ARG A 302 8.09 6.65 20.41
CA ARG A 302 7.04 5.75 19.91
C ARG A 302 7.21 5.47 18.41
N ILE A 303 7.40 6.49 17.58
CA ILE A 303 7.64 6.37 16.13
C ILE A 303 8.88 5.52 15.86
N ARG A 304 9.96 5.70 16.64
CA ARG A 304 11.14 4.84 16.54
C ARG A 304 10.85 3.39 16.96
N ARG A 305 10.06 3.18 18.01
CA ARG A 305 9.66 1.83 18.46
C ARG A 305 8.79 1.11 17.43
N LEU A 306 8.00 1.85 16.65
CA LEU A 306 7.27 1.33 15.47
C LEU A 306 8.19 0.90 14.31
N GLY A 307 9.50 1.13 14.41
CA GLY A 307 10.47 0.78 13.37
C GLY A 307 10.65 1.86 12.29
N ALA A 308 10.10 3.06 12.49
CA ALA A 308 10.27 4.15 11.53
C ALA A 308 11.74 4.63 11.49
N THR A 309 12.25 4.77 10.27
CA THR A 309 13.59 5.29 9.98
C THR A 309 13.57 6.69 9.38
N LYS A 310 12.39 7.16 8.95
CA LYS A 310 12.18 8.49 8.37
C LYS A 310 10.83 9.03 8.80
N VAL A 311 10.78 10.32 9.11
CA VAL A 311 9.53 11.04 9.40
C VAL A 311 9.41 12.18 8.40
N GLN A 312 8.25 12.28 7.76
CA GLN A 312 7.91 13.37 6.86
C GLN A 312 6.96 14.32 7.58
N ILE A 313 7.42 15.57 7.77
CA ILE A 313 6.69 16.58 8.53
C ILE A 313 6.09 17.59 7.55
N GLY A 314 4.78 17.79 7.64
CA GLY A 314 4.07 18.75 6.80
C GLY A 314 4.25 20.21 7.23
N ILE A 315 5.46 20.76 7.13
CA ILE A 315 5.82 22.15 7.49
C ILE A 315 5.05 23.19 6.65
N GLN A 316 4.94 22.93 5.35
CA GLN A 316 4.29 23.78 4.32
C GLN A 316 4.97 25.13 4.04
N SER A 317 5.21 25.96 5.06
CA SER A 317 5.80 27.30 4.93
C SER A 317 6.74 27.60 6.09
N LEU A 318 7.79 28.39 5.84
CA LEU A 318 8.70 28.94 6.85
C LEU A 318 8.33 30.39 7.24
N ASN A 319 7.07 30.79 7.04
CA ASN A 319 6.56 32.11 7.37
C ASN A 319 5.25 31.95 8.18
N ASP A 320 5.27 32.42 9.42
CA ASP A 320 4.14 32.34 10.36
C ASP A 320 2.90 33.09 9.87
N ASP A 321 3.05 34.23 9.17
CA ASP A 321 1.91 34.96 8.60
C ASP A 321 1.17 34.09 7.58
N VAL A 322 1.92 33.36 6.74
CA VAL A 322 1.35 32.42 5.77
C VAL A 322 0.68 31.25 6.47
N LEU A 323 1.30 30.68 7.51
CA LEU A 323 0.74 29.56 8.28
C LEU A 323 -0.57 29.96 8.99
N HIS A 324 -0.61 31.16 9.56
CA HIS A 324 -1.77 31.73 10.22
C HIS A 324 -2.91 32.01 9.24
N LEU A 325 -2.62 32.68 8.11
CA LEU A 325 -3.60 32.93 7.04
C LEU A 325 -4.22 31.62 6.52
N ASN A 326 -3.41 30.56 6.44
CA ASN A 326 -3.84 29.25 5.96
C ASN A 326 -4.52 28.39 7.04
N ARG A 327 -4.60 28.86 8.29
CA ARG A 327 -5.12 28.13 9.46
C ARG A 327 -4.46 26.76 9.63
N ARG A 328 -3.14 26.71 9.43
CA ARG A 328 -2.40 25.44 9.40
C ARG A 328 -2.39 24.74 10.76
N GLY A 329 -2.45 25.51 11.85
CA GLY A 329 -2.51 25.04 13.23
C GLY A 329 -1.14 24.81 13.89
N HIS A 330 -0.06 25.33 13.31
CA HIS A 330 1.30 25.31 13.88
C HIS A 330 2.08 26.57 13.47
N THR A 331 3.16 26.89 14.19
CA THR A 331 4.13 27.95 13.87
C THR A 331 5.44 27.36 13.37
N VAL A 332 6.32 28.19 12.80
CA VAL A 332 7.67 27.78 12.39
C VAL A 332 8.51 27.30 13.57
N GLU A 333 8.29 27.84 14.77
CA GLU A 333 9.00 27.37 15.98
C GLU A 333 8.67 25.91 16.34
N MET A 334 7.50 25.42 15.93
CA MET A 334 7.07 24.02 16.16
C MET A 334 7.62 23.04 15.11
N THR A 335 8.33 23.53 14.08
CA THR A 335 8.88 22.73 12.98
C THR A 335 10.36 22.50 13.16
#